data_AF-A0A7X5IPE8-F1
#
_entry.id   AF-A0A7X5IPE8-F1
#
_cell.length_a   1.000
_cell.length_b   1.000
_cell.length_c   1.000
_cell.angle_alpha   90.00
_cell.angle_beta   90.00
_cell.angle_gamma   90.00
#
_symmetry.space_group_name_H-M   'P 1'
#
loop_
_entity.id
_entity.type
_entity.pdbx_description
1 polymer ?
#
loop_
_entity_poly.entity_id
_entity_poly.type
_entity_poly.pdbx_seq_one_letter_code
_entity_poly.pdbx_strand_id
1 'polypeptide(L)'
;MMKKWKRALLAGLAACAALTVTASASNFDSTADTLKAMGLFAGTGAGYELDRAPTRAEAATMLVRLLGKAEEAESQWAAGSGSFAFRDMENYTWAKPYVHWLSQQGLAAGTSKTQFSPSAPCTAQMYAAFLMRALGYYESKGDFAFADAVSFAREHGVLNDANCDTAAFLRDHVVAASYTALSAKPKTGGDDLLSKLVEEGAVDASAASAERQKFALYRSYAGTVGQTADGAALENVTSLSVSGGLSLEVAAVSKTRIGGGKMSSESTLTMTVPGEDPFVLERTGYFADGRLYTEENGVKSTETAALDTVLNGLSQPEAVPLVLLSELRATSTGYQLVYSEAGRQEYLSQLWVLESALGGSALGLKGLTIGELTAEIRAERGKLSSLSSGVTLTGTMNNLSTGAPVEVTVRAQQNSKVTETGDKVTVTAPRDLASYPAS
;
A
#
# COMPACT_ATOMS: atom_id res chain seq x y z
N MET A 1 -18.33 11.94 -32.30
CA MET A 1 -17.34 12.67 -31.46
C MET A 1 -17.96 12.88 -30.08
N MET A 2 -17.47 12.21 -29.04
CA MET A 2 -17.99 12.39 -27.68
C MET A 2 -17.71 13.81 -27.18
N LYS A 3 -18.71 14.46 -26.57
CA LYS A 3 -18.54 15.77 -25.90
C LYS A 3 -17.43 15.65 -24.84
N LYS A 4 -16.59 16.68 -24.67
CA LYS A 4 -15.39 16.65 -23.80
C LYS A 4 -15.67 16.16 -22.37
N TRP A 5 -16.82 16.53 -21.78
CA TRP A 5 -17.25 16.06 -20.46
C TRP A 5 -17.56 14.56 -20.41
N LYS A 6 -18.06 13.94 -21.48
CA LYS A 6 -18.26 12.48 -21.56
C LYS A 6 -16.92 11.71 -21.61
N ARG A 7 -15.88 12.30 -22.21
CA ARG A 7 -14.52 11.72 -22.20
C ARG A 7 -13.87 11.83 -20.82
N ALA A 8 -14.04 12.98 -20.17
CA ALA A 8 -13.62 13.23 -18.79
C ALA A 8 -14.29 12.30 -17.76
N LEU A 9 -15.57 11.97 -17.97
CA LEU A 9 -16.36 11.08 -17.12
C LEU A 9 -15.99 9.60 -17.28
N LEU A 10 -15.80 9.13 -18.53
CA LEU A 10 -15.34 7.76 -18.79
C LEU A 10 -13.97 7.47 -18.18
N ALA A 11 -13.11 8.46 -18.31
CA ALA A 11 -11.80 8.52 -17.73
C ALA A 11 -11.85 8.40 -16.19
N GLY A 12 -12.72 9.18 -15.53
CA GLY A 12 -12.87 9.19 -14.07
C GLY A 12 -13.39 7.89 -13.44
N LEU A 13 -13.80 6.91 -14.27
CA LEU A 13 -14.25 5.61 -13.80
C LEU A 13 -13.20 4.49 -13.96
N ALA A 14 -12.33 4.59 -14.98
CA ALA A 14 -11.15 3.72 -15.07
C ALA A 14 -10.27 3.86 -13.80
N ALA A 15 -10.36 5.04 -13.19
CA ALA A 15 -9.81 5.38 -11.89
C ALA A 15 -10.35 4.53 -10.73
N CYS A 16 -11.66 4.49 -10.53
CA CYS A 16 -12.24 3.77 -9.38
C CYS A 16 -12.08 2.25 -9.47
N ALA A 17 -11.77 1.70 -10.64
CA ALA A 17 -11.47 0.29 -10.85
C ALA A 17 -9.99 -0.08 -10.61
N ALA A 18 -9.11 0.91 -10.44
CA ALA A 18 -7.69 0.73 -10.15
C ALA A 18 -7.35 1.34 -8.78
N LEU A 19 -7.83 0.71 -7.72
CA LEU A 19 -7.41 0.99 -6.34
C LEU A 19 -6.03 0.35 -6.08
N THR A 20 -5.01 0.72 -6.85
CA THR A 20 -3.63 0.38 -6.52
C THR A 20 -3.07 1.51 -5.65
N VAL A 21 -2.76 1.17 -4.40
CA VAL A 21 -2.27 2.11 -3.41
C VAL A 21 -0.91 2.67 -3.80
N THR A 22 -0.85 3.94 -4.23
CA THR A 22 0.40 4.64 -4.53
C THR A 22 0.66 5.75 -3.51
N ALA A 23 1.87 5.71 -2.94
CA ALA A 23 2.39 6.59 -1.89
C ALA A 23 1.94 8.04 -2.03
N SER A 24 1.26 8.54 -1.02
CA SER A 24 0.94 9.95 -0.83
C SER A 24 1.39 10.39 0.55
N ALA A 25 1.48 11.70 0.78
CA ALA A 25 1.87 12.25 2.07
C ALA A 25 0.89 11.78 3.16
N SER A 26 1.26 10.69 3.83
CA SER A 26 0.43 9.99 4.81
C SER A 26 0.78 10.48 6.20
N ASN A 27 -0.22 10.89 6.98
CA ASN A 27 -0.01 11.27 8.37
C ASN A 27 -0.01 10.03 9.28
N PHE A 28 1.16 9.70 9.84
CA PHE A 28 1.39 8.56 10.73
C PHE A 28 1.44 8.90 12.23
N ASP A 29 0.80 10.01 12.67
CA ASP A 29 0.73 10.42 14.08
C ASP A 29 0.20 9.29 14.99
N SER A 30 -0.87 8.60 14.58
CA SER A 30 -1.42 7.49 15.38
C SER A 30 -0.45 6.31 15.48
N THR A 31 0.34 6.06 14.43
CA THR A 31 1.40 5.03 14.46
C THR A 31 2.53 5.44 15.39
N ALA A 32 2.89 6.72 15.41
CA ALA A 32 3.87 7.26 16.36
C ALA A 32 3.38 7.13 17.81
N ASP A 33 2.10 7.41 18.07
CA ASP A 33 1.48 7.22 19.38
C ASP A 33 1.49 5.75 19.82
N THR A 34 1.15 4.82 18.92
CA THR A 34 1.22 3.37 19.18
C THR A 34 2.64 2.94 19.54
N LEU A 35 3.65 3.35 18.76
CA LEU A 35 5.05 3.04 19.06
C LEU A 35 5.50 3.66 20.38
N LYS A 36 5.04 4.88 20.70
CA LYS A 36 5.32 5.54 21.98
C LYS A 36 4.68 4.82 23.17
N ALA A 37 3.44 4.35 23.02
CA ALA A 37 2.75 3.59 24.06
C ALA A 37 3.48 2.28 24.40
N MET A 38 4.15 1.66 23.42
CA MET A 38 5.03 0.49 23.64
C MET A 38 6.46 0.85 24.08
N GLY A 39 6.80 2.13 24.22
CA GLY A 39 8.15 2.59 24.58
C GLY A 39 9.18 2.55 23.44
N LEU A 40 8.73 2.32 22.19
CA LEU A 40 9.58 2.12 21.01
C LEU A 40 9.86 3.42 20.25
N PHE A 41 9.16 4.50 20.58
CA PHE A 41 9.36 5.82 20.00
C PHE A 41 9.09 6.92 21.04
N ALA A 42 9.80 8.05 20.95
CA ALA A 42 9.65 9.14 21.92
C ALA A 42 9.49 10.53 21.29
N GLY A 43 9.79 10.68 19.99
CA GLY A 43 9.94 12.00 19.38
C GLY A 43 11.17 12.77 19.89
N THR A 44 11.04 14.09 19.92
CA THR A 44 12.04 15.06 20.39
C THR A 44 11.40 15.99 21.44
N GLY A 45 12.14 17.01 21.88
CA GLY A 45 11.59 18.04 22.77
C GLY A 45 10.50 18.91 22.12
N ALA A 46 10.29 18.81 20.81
CA ALA A 46 9.30 19.59 20.05
C ALA A 46 8.14 18.73 19.49
N GLY A 47 7.95 17.51 20.01
CA GLY A 47 6.97 16.55 19.49
C GLY A 47 7.62 15.52 18.58
N TYR A 48 6.89 14.97 17.61
CA TYR A 48 7.42 13.89 16.75
C TYR A 48 8.26 14.40 15.58
N GLU A 49 7.97 15.62 15.10
CA GLU A 49 8.61 16.24 13.92
C GLU A 49 8.56 15.31 12.69
N LEU A 50 7.39 14.78 12.36
CA LEU A 50 7.23 13.77 11.31
C LEU A 50 7.47 14.33 9.90
N ASP A 51 7.21 15.62 9.67
CA ASP A 51 7.26 16.28 8.35
C ASP A 51 8.66 16.70 7.88
N ARG A 52 9.75 16.22 8.53
CA ARG A 52 11.12 16.53 8.12
C ARG A 52 11.98 15.29 7.95
N ALA A 53 13.02 15.41 7.13
CA ALA A 53 14.01 14.36 6.95
C ALA A 53 14.67 13.97 8.29
N PRO A 54 14.83 12.67 8.58
CA PRO A 54 15.58 12.19 9.74
C PRO A 54 17.07 12.40 9.51
N THR A 55 17.81 12.72 10.57
CA THR A 55 19.28 12.60 10.55
C THR A 55 19.70 11.15 10.82
N ARG A 56 20.94 10.79 10.45
CA ARG A 56 21.51 9.47 10.77
C ARG A 56 21.55 9.18 12.27
N ALA A 57 21.83 10.19 13.10
CA ALA A 57 21.82 10.04 14.56
C ALA A 57 20.41 9.74 15.10
N GLU A 58 19.39 10.40 14.53
CA GLU A 58 17.99 10.16 14.89
C GLU A 58 17.54 8.76 14.47
N ALA A 59 17.81 8.35 13.23
CA ALA A 59 17.45 7.02 12.72
C ALA A 59 18.12 5.89 13.51
N ALA A 60 19.39 6.04 13.89
CA ALA A 60 20.10 5.11 14.75
C ALA A 60 19.44 5.01 16.14
N THR A 61 19.15 6.15 16.75
CA THR A 61 18.46 6.19 18.06
C THR A 61 17.08 5.54 17.99
N MET A 62 16.33 5.79 16.92
CA MET A 62 15.01 5.18 16.69
C MET A 62 15.13 3.67 16.52
N LEU A 63 16.14 3.15 15.83
CA LEU A 63 16.35 1.71 15.68
C LEU A 63 16.63 1.03 17.03
N VAL A 64 17.46 1.63 17.90
CA VAL A 64 17.71 1.06 19.23
C VAL A 64 16.44 1.01 20.08
N ARG A 65 15.62 2.08 20.01
CA ARG A 65 14.32 2.12 20.70
C ARG A 65 13.34 1.11 20.14
N LEU A 66 13.29 0.96 18.81
CA LEU A 66 12.46 -0.06 18.13
C LEU A 66 12.77 -1.47 18.63
N LEU A 67 14.04 -1.75 18.92
CA LEU A 67 14.49 -3.03 19.47
C LEU A 67 14.28 -3.16 20.98
N GLY A 68 13.75 -2.15 21.67
CA GLY A 68 13.61 -2.16 23.13
C GLY A 68 14.95 -2.13 23.88
N LYS A 69 16.02 -1.63 23.24
CA LYS A 69 17.40 -1.70 23.76
C LYS A 69 17.97 -0.37 24.25
N ALA A 70 17.12 0.64 24.44
CA ALA A 70 17.57 1.97 24.85
C ALA A 70 18.27 1.96 26.22
N GLU A 71 17.67 1.33 27.23
CA GLU A 71 18.25 1.22 28.58
C GLU A 71 19.55 0.40 28.59
N GLU A 72 19.59 -0.69 27.81
CA GLU A 72 20.79 -1.51 27.65
C GLU A 72 21.95 -0.71 27.02
N ALA A 73 21.65 0.06 25.97
CA ALA A 73 22.63 0.92 25.29
C ALA A 73 23.18 2.01 26.23
N GLU A 74 22.31 2.65 27.01
CA GLU A 74 22.69 3.67 28.00
C GLU A 74 23.53 3.08 29.13
N SER A 75 23.13 1.92 29.65
CA SER A 75 23.88 1.22 30.70
C SER A 75 25.25 0.76 30.21
N GLN A 76 25.34 0.23 28.99
CA GLN A 76 26.61 -0.15 28.37
C GLN A 76 27.54 1.06 28.21
N TRP A 77 27.00 2.19 27.73
CA TRP A 77 27.78 3.41 27.57
C TRP A 77 28.31 3.94 28.91
N ALA A 78 27.49 3.91 29.96
CA ALA A 78 27.88 4.31 31.30
C ALA A 78 28.95 3.39 31.91
N ALA A 79 28.91 2.09 31.62
CA ALA A 79 29.91 1.12 32.05
C ALA A 79 31.26 1.28 31.33
N GLY A 80 31.26 1.81 30.10
CA GLY A 80 32.48 2.20 29.40
C GLY A 80 32.33 2.26 27.89
N SER A 81 32.96 3.28 27.29
CA SER A 81 32.90 3.57 25.85
C SER A 81 34.24 3.44 25.13
N GLY A 82 35.18 2.66 25.68
CA GLY A 82 36.56 2.55 25.18
C GLY A 82 36.69 2.04 23.72
N SER A 83 35.66 1.36 23.20
CA SER A 83 35.59 0.92 21.80
C SER A 83 34.90 1.91 20.85
N PHE A 84 34.44 3.07 21.35
CA PHE A 84 33.75 4.06 20.53
C PHE A 84 34.72 4.79 19.59
N ALA A 85 34.59 4.50 18.30
CA ALA A 85 35.57 4.93 17.29
C ALA A 85 35.22 6.25 16.57
N PHE A 86 33.98 6.73 16.68
CA PHE A 86 33.50 7.88 15.89
C PHE A 86 33.87 9.22 16.54
N ARG A 87 34.61 10.05 15.80
CA ARG A 87 35.16 11.32 16.29
C ARG A 87 34.26 12.52 16.02
N ASP A 88 33.27 12.39 15.15
CA ASP A 88 32.36 13.45 14.69
C ASP A 88 31.05 13.52 15.48
N MET A 89 31.02 12.97 16.69
CA MET A 89 29.83 12.83 17.54
C MET A 89 29.83 13.77 18.74
N GLU A 90 30.74 14.75 18.81
CA GLU A 90 30.88 15.64 19.97
C GLU A 90 29.59 16.41 20.29
N ASN A 91 28.94 16.96 19.27
CA ASN A 91 27.65 17.66 19.40
C ASN A 91 26.43 16.73 19.47
N TYR A 92 26.66 15.41 19.54
CA TYR A 92 25.63 14.37 19.52
C TYR A 92 25.77 13.43 20.72
N THR A 93 26.09 13.97 21.89
CA THR A 93 26.26 13.19 23.13
C THR A 93 25.06 12.31 23.45
N TRP A 94 23.84 12.80 23.20
CA TRP A 94 22.59 12.06 23.36
C TRP A 94 22.51 10.81 22.46
N ALA A 95 23.15 10.83 21.29
CA ALA A 95 23.12 9.72 20.34
C ALA A 95 24.25 8.71 20.54
N LYS A 96 25.31 9.08 21.28
CA LYS A 96 26.50 8.25 21.46
C LYS A 96 26.20 6.85 22.03
N PRO A 97 25.36 6.69 23.08
CA PRO A 97 25.05 5.36 23.61
C PRO A 97 24.43 4.45 22.57
N TYR A 98 23.48 4.98 21.80
CA TYR A 98 22.74 4.21 20.81
C TYR A 98 23.60 3.86 19.60
N VAL A 99 24.38 4.83 19.08
CA VAL A 99 25.31 4.59 17.96
C VAL A 99 26.42 3.61 18.36
N HIS A 100 26.92 3.71 19.60
CA HIS A 100 27.89 2.76 20.14
C HIS A 100 27.33 1.35 20.19
N TRP A 101 26.15 1.18 20.79
CA TRP A 101 25.48 -0.12 20.90
C TRP A 101 25.23 -0.74 19.52
N LEU A 102 24.65 0.00 18.57
CA LEU A 102 24.40 -0.50 17.21
C LEU A 102 25.69 -0.93 16.49
N SER A 103 26.79 -0.20 16.70
CA SER A 103 28.08 -0.57 16.11
C SER A 103 28.63 -1.86 16.72
N GLN A 104 28.40 -2.11 18.02
CA GLN A 104 28.81 -3.36 18.67
C GLN A 104 27.96 -4.55 18.20
N GLN A 105 26.66 -4.33 17.97
CA GLN A 105 25.75 -5.37 17.46
C GLN A 105 25.87 -5.60 15.94
N GLY A 106 26.67 -4.80 15.23
CA GLY A 106 26.78 -4.89 13.76
C GLY A 106 25.52 -4.44 13.02
N LEU A 107 24.64 -3.68 13.67
CA LEU A 107 23.38 -3.20 13.12
C LEU A 107 23.55 -1.87 12.35
N ALA A 108 24.54 -1.06 12.73
CA ALA A 108 24.89 0.17 12.02
C ALA A 108 26.40 0.28 11.77
N ALA A 109 26.76 0.93 10.67
CA ALA A 109 28.12 1.26 10.31
C ALA A 109 28.27 2.78 10.09
N GLY A 110 29.47 3.29 10.39
CA GLY A 110 29.86 4.65 10.05
C GLY A 110 30.04 4.86 8.55
N THR A 111 30.11 6.12 8.13
CA THR A 111 30.51 6.49 6.77
C THR A 111 32.01 6.28 6.53
N SER A 112 32.79 6.16 7.61
CA SER A 112 34.15 5.63 7.61
C SER A 112 34.44 4.92 8.94
N LYS A 113 35.68 4.41 9.11
CA LYS A 113 36.13 3.80 10.37
C LYS A 113 36.07 4.75 11.57
N THR A 114 36.11 6.07 11.35
CA THR A 114 36.18 7.08 12.42
C THR A 114 35.10 8.16 12.30
N GLN A 115 34.18 8.05 11.35
CA GLN A 115 33.08 9.01 11.15
C GLN A 115 31.75 8.29 11.06
N PHE A 116 30.75 8.81 11.77
CA PHE A 116 29.37 8.35 11.69
C PHE A 116 28.50 9.23 10.77
N SER A 117 28.88 10.50 10.58
CA SER A 117 28.14 11.56 9.91
C SER A 117 26.75 11.78 10.52
N PRO A 118 26.66 12.11 11.83
CA PRO A 118 25.39 12.14 12.56
C PRO A 118 24.37 13.15 12.04
N SER A 119 24.83 14.28 11.50
CA SER A 119 23.98 15.36 10.96
C SER A 119 23.45 15.07 9.55
N ALA A 120 24.05 14.13 8.83
CA ALA A 120 23.65 13.86 7.45
C ALA A 120 22.24 13.22 7.41
N PRO A 121 21.45 13.51 6.37
CA PRO A 121 20.15 12.87 6.19
C PRO A 121 20.28 11.34 6.15
N CYS A 122 19.35 10.65 6.82
CA CYS A 122 19.21 9.21 6.66
C CYS A 122 18.30 8.93 5.47
N THR A 123 18.83 8.30 4.42
CA THR A 123 18.05 7.92 3.23
C THR A 123 17.17 6.70 3.50
N ALA A 124 16.11 6.50 2.72
CA ALA A 124 15.28 5.28 2.74
C ALA A 124 16.12 4.00 2.65
N GLN A 125 17.14 3.98 1.78
CA GLN A 125 18.06 2.84 1.60
C GLN A 125 18.85 2.52 2.87
N MET A 126 19.37 3.55 3.56
CA MET A 126 20.06 3.36 4.84
C MET A 126 19.13 2.79 5.91
N TYR A 127 17.89 3.30 5.99
CA TYR A 127 16.93 2.84 6.97
C TYR A 127 16.41 1.42 6.65
N ALA A 128 16.21 1.10 5.37
CA ALA A 128 15.90 -0.26 4.93
C ALA A 128 16.97 -1.26 5.42
N ALA A 129 18.25 -0.95 5.22
CA ALA A 129 19.34 -1.80 5.70
C ALA A 129 19.33 -1.97 7.23
N PHE A 130 18.99 -0.92 7.98
CA PHE A 130 18.82 -0.99 9.44
C PHE A 130 17.70 -1.96 9.85
N LEU A 131 16.52 -1.86 9.23
CA LEU A 131 15.38 -2.73 9.51
C LEU A 131 15.67 -4.18 9.11
N MET A 132 16.33 -4.41 7.97
CA MET A 132 16.68 -5.77 7.53
C MET A 132 17.70 -6.43 8.47
N ARG A 133 18.68 -5.68 8.99
CA ARG A 133 19.60 -6.18 10.02
C ARG A 133 18.91 -6.48 11.34
N ALA A 134 17.95 -5.65 11.75
CA ALA A 134 17.10 -5.93 12.92
C ALA A 134 16.31 -7.25 12.76
N LEU A 135 15.88 -7.56 11.54
CA LEU A 135 15.24 -8.85 11.19
C LEU A 135 16.22 -10.00 11.02
N GLY A 136 17.53 -9.76 11.12
CA GLY A 136 18.57 -10.78 11.07
C GLY A 136 19.16 -11.03 9.68
N TYR A 137 18.85 -10.21 8.68
CA TYR A 137 19.45 -10.24 7.35
C TYR A 137 20.64 -9.29 7.28
N TYR A 138 21.77 -9.75 6.77
CA TYR A 138 23.02 -8.98 6.74
C TYR A 138 23.70 -9.03 5.38
N GLU A 139 24.20 -7.88 4.92
CA GLU A 139 25.00 -7.80 3.70
C GLU A 139 26.30 -8.60 3.81
N SER A 140 26.90 -8.62 5.00
CA SER A 140 28.12 -9.40 5.28
C SER A 140 27.93 -10.92 5.19
N LYS A 141 26.67 -11.39 5.24
CA LYS A 141 26.30 -12.80 5.07
C LYS A 141 25.82 -13.11 3.65
N GLY A 142 25.83 -12.13 2.76
CA GLY A 142 25.34 -12.26 1.38
C GLY A 142 23.82 -12.35 1.27
N ASP A 143 23.07 -11.91 2.30
CA ASP A 143 21.60 -11.97 2.27
C ASP A 143 21.01 -10.98 1.25
N PHE A 144 21.62 -9.80 1.13
CA PHE A 144 21.28 -8.76 0.17
C PHE A 144 22.49 -7.84 -0.05
N ALA A 145 22.52 -7.10 -1.17
CA ALA A 145 23.48 -6.02 -1.36
C ALA A 145 22.91 -4.70 -0.85
N PHE A 146 23.75 -3.79 -0.34
CA PHE A 146 23.27 -2.49 0.16
C PHE A 146 22.50 -1.69 -0.92
N ALA A 147 22.90 -1.81 -2.19
CA ALA A 147 22.19 -1.20 -3.33
C ALA A 147 20.73 -1.67 -3.46
N ASP A 148 20.45 -2.91 -3.04
CA ASP A 148 19.15 -3.57 -3.15
C ASP A 148 18.36 -3.52 -1.83
N ALA A 149 18.83 -2.76 -0.83
CA ALA A 149 18.21 -2.78 0.50
C ALA A 149 16.72 -2.41 0.48
N VAL A 150 16.31 -1.45 -0.38
CA VAL A 150 14.90 -1.04 -0.50
C VAL A 150 14.05 -2.14 -1.14
N SER A 151 14.49 -2.71 -2.27
CA SER A 151 13.75 -3.79 -2.95
C SER A 151 13.69 -5.04 -2.07
N PHE A 152 14.79 -5.41 -1.42
CA PHE A 152 14.83 -6.53 -0.49
C PHE A 152 13.89 -6.33 0.70
N ALA A 153 13.83 -5.12 1.25
CA ALA A 153 12.88 -4.80 2.31
C ALA A 153 11.41 -4.85 1.83
N ARG A 154 11.13 -4.46 0.58
CA ARG A 154 9.80 -4.62 -0.04
C ARG A 154 9.42 -6.09 -0.19
N GLU A 155 10.33 -6.93 -0.68
CA GLU A 155 10.12 -8.38 -0.81
C GLU A 155 9.80 -9.07 0.53
N HIS A 156 10.34 -8.53 1.63
CA HIS A 156 10.09 -9.04 2.98
C HIS A 156 8.91 -8.36 3.69
N GLY A 157 8.12 -7.54 2.97
CA GLY A 157 6.94 -6.86 3.49
C GLY A 157 7.24 -5.75 4.51
N VAL A 158 8.48 -5.28 4.59
CA VAL A 158 8.92 -4.23 5.52
C VAL A 158 8.66 -2.85 4.96
N LEU A 159 8.90 -2.67 3.67
CA LEU A 159 8.61 -1.44 2.95
C LEU A 159 7.52 -1.66 1.90
N ASN A 160 6.75 -0.62 1.65
CA ASN A 160 5.77 -0.52 0.57
C ASN A 160 5.61 0.95 0.22
N ASP A 161 4.78 1.25 -0.76
CA ASP A 161 4.63 2.63 -1.22
C ASP A 161 3.99 3.51 -0.14
N ALA A 162 3.06 2.98 0.68
CA ALA A 162 2.47 3.76 1.77
C ALA A 162 3.48 4.21 2.84
N ASN A 163 4.52 3.41 3.13
CA ASN A 163 5.46 3.69 4.21
C ASN A 163 6.85 4.16 3.75
N CYS A 164 7.06 4.37 2.44
CA CYS A 164 8.37 4.74 1.90
C CYS A 164 8.29 5.55 0.60
N ASP A 165 8.64 6.84 0.71
CA ASP A 165 9.06 7.66 -0.44
C ASP A 165 10.59 7.74 -0.49
N THR A 166 11.21 7.13 -1.51
CA THR A 166 12.67 7.17 -1.70
C THR A 166 13.21 8.53 -2.13
N ALA A 167 12.39 9.39 -2.73
CA ALA A 167 12.76 10.73 -3.15
C ALA A 167 12.61 11.75 -2.00
N ALA A 168 11.60 11.57 -1.15
CA ALA A 168 11.33 12.43 0.00
C ALA A 168 11.12 11.63 1.29
N PHE A 169 12.19 10.99 1.77
CA PHE A 169 12.13 10.16 2.99
C PHE A 169 12.14 11.01 4.27
N LEU A 170 11.02 11.05 5.00
CA LEU A 170 10.86 11.82 6.23
C LEU A 170 10.71 10.93 7.47
N ARG A 171 10.66 11.56 8.64
CA ARG A 171 10.53 10.87 9.94
C ARG A 171 9.20 10.13 10.07
N ASP A 172 8.16 10.58 9.38
CA ASP A 172 6.89 9.87 9.19
C ASP A 172 7.10 8.43 8.62
N HIS A 173 7.90 8.30 7.56
CA HIS A 173 8.21 7.05 6.88
C HIS A 173 9.06 6.15 7.78
N VAL A 174 9.98 6.73 8.56
CA VAL A 174 10.75 5.98 9.56
C VAL A 174 9.81 5.35 10.59
N VAL A 175 8.82 6.08 11.09
CA VAL A 175 7.80 5.58 12.02
C VAL A 175 6.96 4.48 11.37
N ALA A 176 6.41 4.72 10.18
CA ALA A 176 5.57 3.77 9.47
C ALA A 176 6.31 2.48 9.09
N ALA A 177 7.54 2.60 8.57
CA ALA A 177 8.40 1.47 8.23
C ALA A 177 8.80 0.67 9.48
N SER A 178 9.06 1.34 10.62
CA SER A 178 9.37 0.66 11.89
C SER A 178 8.19 -0.15 12.41
N TYR A 179 6.98 0.43 12.39
CA TYR A 179 5.77 -0.29 12.77
C TYR A 179 5.47 -1.47 11.84
N THR A 180 5.69 -1.29 10.54
CA THR A 180 5.57 -2.38 9.57
C THR A 180 6.59 -3.49 9.84
N ALA A 181 7.85 -3.13 10.11
CA ALA A 181 8.92 -4.08 10.44
C ALA A 181 8.62 -4.92 11.69
N LEU A 182 7.94 -4.34 12.69
CA LEU A 182 7.49 -5.07 13.88
C LEU A 182 6.55 -6.24 13.54
N SER A 183 5.79 -6.13 12.45
CA SER A 183 4.89 -7.19 11.95
C SER A 183 5.58 -8.21 11.03
N ALA A 184 6.80 -7.93 10.58
CA ALA A 184 7.52 -8.74 9.62
C ALA A 184 8.24 -9.92 10.28
N LYS A 185 8.37 -11.01 9.53
CA LYS A 185 8.97 -12.26 10.01
C LYS A 185 10.51 -12.16 10.10
N PRO A 186 11.12 -12.38 11.28
CA PRO A 186 12.57 -12.44 11.40
C PRO A 186 13.18 -13.64 10.65
N LYS A 187 14.41 -13.49 10.17
CA LYS A 187 15.20 -14.57 9.54
C LYS A 187 15.39 -15.76 10.48
N THR A 188 15.49 -15.49 11.77
CA THR A 188 15.71 -16.52 12.82
C THR A 188 14.48 -17.38 13.09
N GLY A 189 13.36 -17.13 12.41
CA GLY A 189 12.07 -17.76 12.68
C GLY A 189 11.23 -16.97 13.68
N GLY A 190 10.13 -17.57 14.10
CA GLY A 190 9.06 -16.88 14.82
C GLY A 190 8.01 -16.30 13.88
N ASP A 191 7.02 -15.65 14.49
CA ASP A 191 5.85 -15.09 13.81
C ASP A 191 6.14 -13.70 13.24
N ASP A 192 6.67 -12.81 14.09
CA ASP A 192 6.96 -11.42 13.79
C ASP A 192 8.01 -10.84 14.77
N LEU A 193 8.62 -9.71 14.41
CA LEU A 193 9.64 -9.06 15.22
C LEU A 193 9.11 -8.61 16.58
N LEU A 194 7.89 -8.08 16.68
CA LEU A 194 7.33 -7.65 17.96
C LEU A 194 7.19 -8.82 18.95
N SER A 195 6.71 -9.97 18.48
CA SER A 195 6.58 -11.18 19.29
C SER A 195 7.94 -11.66 19.79
N LYS A 196 8.96 -11.64 18.92
CA LYS A 196 10.34 -11.92 19.33
C LYS A 196 10.83 -10.97 20.42
N LEU A 197 10.61 -9.66 20.27
CA LEU A 197 11.05 -8.67 21.24
C LEU A 197 10.34 -8.83 22.60
N VAL A 198 9.06 -9.23 22.60
CA VAL A 198 8.33 -9.56 23.84
C VAL A 198 8.88 -10.83 24.49
N GLU A 199 9.18 -11.87 23.70
CA GLU A 199 9.80 -13.11 24.20
C GLU A 199 11.19 -12.88 24.80
N GLU A 200 11.95 -11.93 24.25
CA GLU A 200 13.26 -11.50 24.74
C GLU A 200 13.15 -10.55 25.95
N GLY A 201 11.94 -10.15 26.36
CA GLY A 201 11.71 -9.20 27.45
C GLY A 201 12.10 -7.76 27.12
N ALA A 202 12.38 -7.45 25.85
CA ALA A 202 12.73 -6.11 25.40
C ALA A 202 11.50 -5.18 25.28
N VAL A 203 10.29 -5.75 25.18
CA VAL A 203 9.02 -5.02 25.13
C VAL A 203 8.03 -5.64 26.10
N ASP A 204 7.31 -4.78 26.83
CA ASP A 204 6.28 -5.21 27.77
C ASP A 204 5.14 -5.94 27.05
N ALA A 205 4.80 -7.14 27.53
CA ALA A 205 3.80 -8.00 26.91
C ALA A 205 2.39 -7.40 26.96
N SER A 206 2.06 -6.64 28.00
CA SER A 206 0.76 -5.99 28.16
C SER A 206 0.62 -4.84 27.16
N ALA A 207 1.64 -3.98 27.08
CA ALA A 207 1.70 -2.87 26.14
C ALA A 207 1.65 -3.31 24.67
N ALA A 208 2.27 -4.45 24.33
CA ALA A 208 2.29 -4.98 22.97
C ALA A 208 1.07 -5.85 22.59
N SER A 209 0.19 -6.18 23.55
CA SER A 209 -0.84 -7.21 23.36
C SER A 209 -1.81 -6.93 22.20
N ALA A 210 -2.28 -5.69 22.08
CA ALA A 210 -3.20 -5.28 21.01
C ALA A 210 -2.55 -5.39 19.63
N GLU A 211 -1.30 -4.92 19.50
CA GLU A 211 -0.58 -4.94 18.22
C GLU A 211 -0.20 -6.36 17.80
N ARG A 212 0.17 -7.24 18.75
CA ARG A 212 0.41 -8.66 18.44
C ARG A 212 -0.85 -9.35 17.91
N GLN A 213 -2.02 -9.05 18.47
CA GLN A 213 -3.29 -9.58 17.96
C GLN A 213 -3.59 -9.04 16.56
N LYS A 214 -3.39 -7.72 16.35
CA LYS A 214 -3.56 -7.08 15.04
C LYS A 214 -2.62 -7.68 13.99
N PHE A 215 -1.35 -7.93 14.32
CA PHE A 215 -0.37 -8.49 13.40
C PHE A 215 -0.67 -9.95 13.04
N ALA A 216 -1.08 -10.77 14.02
CA ALA A 216 -1.51 -12.14 13.76
C ALA A 216 -2.73 -12.19 12.83
N LEU A 217 -3.69 -11.30 13.05
CA LEU A 217 -4.86 -11.18 12.20
C LEU A 217 -4.49 -10.66 10.80
N TYR A 218 -3.60 -9.67 10.72
CA TYR A 218 -3.11 -9.10 9.47
C TYR A 218 -2.39 -10.15 8.62
N ARG A 219 -1.53 -10.99 9.21
CA ARG A 219 -0.89 -12.11 8.48
C ARG A 219 -1.92 -13.06 7.88
N SER A 220 -2.98 -13.38 8.63
CA SER A 220 -4.06 -14.26 8.16
C SER A 220 -4.85 -13.62 7.02
N TYR A 221 -5.18 -12.33 7.13
CA TYR A 221 -5.81 -11.53 6.10
C TYR A 221 -4.94 -11.42 4.83
N ALA A 222 -3.69 -11.01 4.97
CA ALA A 222 -2.77 -10.84 3.85
C ALA A 222 -2.51 -12.17 3.14
N GLY A 223 -2.38 -13.28 3.88
CA GLY A 223 -2.30 -14.62 3.32
C GLY A 223 -3.56 -15.07 2.58
N THR A 224 -4.74 -14.59 2.99
CA THR A 224 -6.01 -14.85 2.29
C THR A 224 -6.07 -14.12 0.95
N VAL A 225 -5.63 -12.85 0.93
CA VAL A 225 -5.67 -12.00 -0.28
C VAL A 225 -4.57 -12.36 -1.26
N GLY A 226 -3.35 -12.64 -0.77
CA GLY A 226 -2.19 -12.96 -1.61
C GLY A 226 -2.22 -14.36 -2.25
N GLN A 227 -3.16 -15.23 -1.87
CA GLN A 227 -3.32 -16.53 -2.54
C GLN A 227 -4.14 -16.39 -3.82
N THR A 228 -3.46 -16.25 -4.95
CA THR A 228 -4.07 -16.48 -6.27
C THR A 228 -4.32 -17.98 -6.45
N ALA A 229 -5.55 -18.38 -6.72
CA ALA A 229 -5.85 -19.77 -7.06
C ALA A 229 -5.19 -20.16 -8.40
N ASP A 230 -4.73 -21.41 -8.53
CA ASP A 230 -4.33 -21.99 -9.81
C ASP A 230 -5.53 -21.97 -10.75
N GLY A 231 -5.59 -20.95 -11.60
CA GLY A 231 -6.77 -20.63 -12.37
C GLY A 231 -7.92 -20.06 -11.52
N ALA A 232 -8.47 -18.93 -11.97
CA ALA A 232 -9.57 -18.24 -11.31
C ALA A 232 -10.55 -17.66 -12.33
N ALA A 233 -11.84 -17.75 -12.02
CA ALA A 233 -12.86 -16.92 -12.64
C ALA A 233 -13.29 -15.84 -11.65
N LEU A 234 -13.24 -14.59 -12.07
CA LEU A 234 -13.48 -13.39 -11.29
C LEU A 234 -14.63 -12.61 -11.91
N GLU A 235 -15.54 -12.12 -11.09
CA GLU A 235 -16.55 -11.15 -11.47
C GLU A 235 -16.36 -9.90 -10.62
N ASN A 236 -16.23 -8.74 -11.25
CA ASN A 236 -16.09 -7.46 -10.57
C ASN A 236 -17.16 -6.49 -11.05
N VAL A 237 -17.90 -5.92 -10.09
CA VAL A 237 -18.93 -4.91 -10.31
C VAL A 237 -18.52 -3.65 -9.57
N THR A 238 -18.31 -2.57 -10.31
CA THR A 238 -18.03 -1.25 -9.76
C THR A 238 -19.16 -0.31 -10.13
N SER A 239 -19.67 0.44 -9.16
CA SER A 239 -20.64 1.51 -9.40
C SER A 239 -20.13 2.82 -8.84
N LEU A 240 -20.52 3.91 -9.50
CA LEU A 240 -20.26 5.27 -9.06
C LEU A 240 -21.52 6.10 -9.30
N SER A 241 -21.98 6.80 -8.27
CA SER A 241 -23.04 7.80 -8.38
C SER A 241 -22.54 9.16 -7.93
N VAL A 242 -22.96 10.20 -8.64
CA VAL A 242 -22.77 11.61 -8.24
C VAL A 242 -24.14 12.24 -8.11
N SER A 243 -24.37 12.95 -7.01
CA SER A 243 -25.62 13.67 -6.71
C SER A 243 -25.30 15.06 -6.11
N GLY A 244 -26.26 15.99 -6.13
CA GLY A 244 -26.06 17.37 -5.64
C GLY A 244 -25.71 18.36 -6.76
N GLY A 245 -26.66 18.62 -7.67
CA GLY A 245 -26.47 19.55 -8.80
C GLY A 245 -25.97 18.91 -10.10
N LEU A 246 -25.42 17.70 -10.04
CA LEU A 246 -25.25 16.77 -11.17
C LEU A 246 -25.82 15.42 -10.73
N SER A 247 -26.54 14.73 -11.61
CA SER A 247 -26.93 13.33 -11.41
C SER A 247 -26.28 12.49 -12.50
N LEU A 248 -25.46 11.54 -12.06
CA LEU A 248 -24.71 10.63 -12.91
C LEU A 248 -24.67 9.29 -12.22
N GLU A 249 -24.97 8.24 -12.97
CA GLU A 249 -24.77 6.85 -12.56
C GLU A 249 -23.80 6.20 -13.54
N VAL A 250 -22.81 5.49 -13.01
CA VAL A 250 -21.88 4.73 -13.81
C VAL A 250 -21.74 3.34 -13.21
N ALA A 251 -21.78 2.32 -14.06
CA ALA A 251 -21.60 0.94 -13.67
C ALA A 251 -20.61 0.25 -14.62
N ALA A 252 -19.60 -0.39 -14.06
CA ALA A 252 -18.69 -1.27 -14.77
C ALA A 252 -18.89 -2.70 -14.25
N VAL A 253 -19.07 -3.64 -15.16
CA VAL A 253 -19.10 -5.07 -14.86
C VAL A 253 -17.99 -5.72 -15.67
N SER A 254 -17.17 -6.53 -15.03
CA SER A 254 -16.14 -7.32 -15.71
C SER A 254 -16.16 -8.75 -15.22
N LYS A 255 -15.91 -9.67 -16.14
CA LYS A 255 -15.75 -11.09 -15.89
C LYS A 255 -14.43 -11.51 -16.50
N THR A 256 -13.54 -12.06 -15.69
CA THR A 256 -12.22 -12.50 -16.12
C THR A 256 -12.04 -13.96 -15.79
N ARG A 257 -11.48 -14.73 -16.71
CA ARG A 257 -11.06 -16.12 -16.49
C ARG A 257 -9.57 -16.21 -16.78
N ILE A 258 -8.80 -16.76 -15.86
CA ILE A 258 -7.36 -16.94 -15.95
C ILE A 258 -7.07 -18.42 -15.73
N GLY A 259 -6.23 -19.02 -16.56
CA GLY A 259 -5.86 -20.44 -16.41
C GLY A 259 -4.98 -20.94 -17.55
N GLY A 260 -4.02 -21.82 -17.24
CA GLY A 260 -3.16 -22.45 -18.24
C GLY A 260 -2.33 -21.46 -19.08
N GLY A 261 -1.86 -20.36 -18.46
CA GLY A 261 -1.11 -19.30 -19.15
C GLY A 261 -1.96 -18.43 -20.09
N LYS A 262 -3.29 -18.56 -20.04
CA LYS A 262 -4.24 -17.83 -20.88
C LYS A 262 -5.19 -17.00 -20.02
N MET A 263 -5.80 -16.01 -20.65
CA MET A 263 -6.85 -15.22 -20.03
C MET A 263 -7.96 -14.88 -21.04
N SER A 264 -9.19 -14.78 -20.57
CA SER A 264 -10.29 -14.14 -21.29
C SER A 264 -11.00 -13.16 -20.37
N SER A 265 -11.39 -12.00 -20.87
CA SER A 265 -12.15 -11.01 -20.14
C SER A 265 -13.31 -10.48 -20.96
N GLU A 266 -14.45 -10.26 -20.32
CA GLU A 266 -15.60 -9.53 -20.86
C GLU A 266 -15.90 -8.38 -19.92
N SER A 267 -16.08 -7.18 -20.45
CA SER A 267 -16.38 -6.01 -19.64
C SER A 267 -17.38 -5.09 -20.31
N THR A 268 -18.33 -4.60 -19.53
CA THR A 268 -19.30 -3.59 -19.95
C THR A 268 -19.19 -2.40 -19.02
N LEU A 269 -19.14 -1.22 -19.62
CA LEU A 269 -19.20 0.06 -18.94
C LEU A 269 -20.46 0.79 -19.41
N THR A 270 -21.35 1.10 -18.47
CA THR A 270 -22.58 1.86 -18.70
C THR A 270 -22.51 3.17 -17.93
N MET A 271 -22.80 4.27 -18.62
CA MET A 271 -22.93 5.60 -18.03
C MET A 271 -24.31 6.17 -18.34
N THR A 272 -25.04 6.56 -17.31
CA THR A 272 -26.39 7.10 -17.38
C THR A 272 -26.42 8.51 -16.83
N VAL A 273 -26.94 9.45 -17.63
CA VAL A 273 -27.22 10.83 -17.23
C VAL A 273 -28.72 11.06 -17.45
N PRO A 274 -29.47 11.58 -16.46
CA PRO A 274 -30.90 11.81 -16.62
C PRO A 274 -31.22 12.68 -17.84
N GLY A 275 -32.13 12.20 -18.69
CA GLY A 275 -32.56 12.90 -19.90
C GLY A 275 -31.66 12.70 -21.13
N GLU A 276 -30.60 11.89 -21.04
CA GLU A 276 -29.80 11.45 -22.18
C GLU A 276 -29.85 9.92 -22.34
N ASP A 277 -29.64 9.43 -23.56
CA ASP A 277 -29.46 7.99 -23.79
C ASP A 277 -28.19 7.49 -23.08
N PRO A 278 -28.23 6.30 -22.43
CA PRO A 278 -27.06 5.72 -21.79
C PRO A 278 -25.93 5.52 -22.79
N PHE A 279 -24.72 5.88 -22.37
CA PHE A 279 -23.51 5.50 -23.07
C PHE A 279 -23.10 4.10 -22.62
N VAL A 280 -22.85 3.20 -23.57
CA VAL A 280 -22.39 1.83 -23.32
C VAL A 280 -21.08 1.59 -24.07
N LEU A 281 -20.09 1.05 -23.37
CA LEU A 281 -18.83 0.56 -23.93
C LEU A 281 -18.69 -0.91 -23.56
N GLU A 282 -18.57 -1.74 -24.58
CA GLU A 282 -18.31 -3.17 -24.44
C GLU A 282 -16.88 -3.46 -24.89
N ARG A 283 -16.16 -4.22 -24.07
CA ARG A 283 -14.81 -4.65 -24.37
C ARG A 283 -14.62 -6.11 -24.03
N THR A 284 -14.08 -6.88 -24.96
CA THR A 284 -13.59 -8.23 -24.71
C THR A 284 -12.08 -8.28 -24.86
N GLY A 285 -11.46 -9.19 -24.12
CA GLY A 285 -10.02 -9.39 -24.09
C GLY A 285 -9.71 -10.89 -24.12
N TYR A 286 -8.68 -11.27 -24.83
CA TYR A 286 -8.14 -12.62 -24.82
C TYR A 286 -6.61 -12.55 -24.83
N PHE A 287 -5.97 -13.30 -23.94
CA PHE A 287 -4.52 -13.45 -23.91
C PHE A 287 -4.14 -14.91 -24.15
N ALA A 288 -3.25 -15.13 -25.11
CA ALA A 288 -2.55 -16.38 -25.31
C ALA A 288 -1.26 -16.15 -26.09
N ASP A 289 -0.26 -17.00 -25.84
CA ASP A 289 0.97 -17.07 -26.65
C ASP A 289 1.70 -15.73 -26.80
N GLY A 290 1.74 -14.94 -25.70
CA GLY A 290 2.43 -13.64 -25.66
C GLY A 290 1.71 -12.51 -26.39
N ARG A 291 0.42 -12.70 -26.73
CA ARG A 291 -0.39 -11.70 -27.42
C ARG A 291 -1.66 -11.39 -26.65
N LEU A 292 -1.98 -10.11 -26.57
CA LEU A 292 -3.26 -9.61 -26.12
C LEU A 292 -4.12 -9.28 -27.36
N TYR A 293 -5.34 -9.78 -27.36
CA TYR A 293 -6.36 -9.51 -28.36
C TYR A 293 -7.48 -8.75 -27.67
N THR A 294 -7.81 -7.58 -28.19
CA THR A 294 -8.83 -6.71 -27.60
C THR A 294 -9.84 -6.36 -28.67
N GLU A 295 -11.13 -6.50 -28.35
CA GLU A 295 -12.23 -6.00 -29.15
C GLU A 295 -13.00 -4.98 -28.32
N GLU A 296 -13.08 -3.74 -28.82
CA GLU A 296 -13.79 -2.64 -28.16
C GLU A 296 -14.88 -2.13 -29.11
N ASN A 297 -16.15 -2.26 -28.72
CA ASN A 297 -17.31 -1.88 -29.55
C ASN A 297 -17.21 -2.39 -31.01
N GLY A 298 -16.75 -3.64 -31.19
CA GLY A 298 -16.57 -4.27 -32.50
C GLY A 298 -15.26 -3.94 -33.22
N VAL A 299 -14.44 -3.04 -32.69
CA VAL A 299 -13.12 -2.71 -33.23
C VAL A 299 -12.07 -3.64 -32.62
N LYS A 300 -11.46 -4.45 -33.47
CA LYS A 300 -10.46 -5.45 -33.07
C LYS A 300 -9.04 -4.90 -33.17
N SER A 301 -8.18 -5.32 -32.24
CA SER A 301 -6.76 -4.99 -32.22
C SER A 301 -5.96 -6.07 -31.49
N THR A 302 -4.69 -6.27 -31.86
CA THR A 302 -3.80 -7.17 -31.12
C THR A 302 -2.41 -6.61 -30.98
N GLU A 303 -1.85 -6.76 -29.78
CA GLU A 303 -0.49 -6.34 -29.43
C GLU A 303 0.29 -7.47 -28.75
N THR A 304 1.62 -7.31 -28.72
CA THR A 304 2.49 -8.23 -27.98
C THR A 304 2.52 -7.80 -26.51
N ALA A 305 2.33 -8.74 -25.59
CA ALA A 305 2.32 -8.45 -24.16
C ALA A 305 2.87 -9.63 -23.35
N ALA A 306 3.46 -9.35 -22.19
CA ALA A 306 3.77 -10.37 -21.20
C ALA A 306 2.53 -10.61 -20.33
N LEU A 307 2.24 -11.87 -19.99
CA LEU A 307 1.07 -12.24 -19.18
C LEU A 307 1.04 -11.44 -17.86
N ASP A 308 2.17 -11.34 -17.18
CA ASP A 308 2.28 -10.62 -15.90
C ASP A 308 1.94 -9.14 -16.07
N THR A 309 2.36 -8.50 -17.16
CA THR A 309 1.97 -7.11 -17.46
C THR A 309 0.47 -6.98 -17.65
N VAL A 310 -0.17 -7.92 -18.36
CA VAL A 310 -1.62 -7.91 -18.56
C VAL A 310 -2.35 -8.17 -17.23
N LEU A 311 -1.88 -9.11 -16.42
CA LEU A 311 -2.47 -9.44 -15.12
C LEU A 311 -2.33 -8.30 -14.10
N ASN A 312 -1.18 -7.64 -14.06
CA ASN A 312 -0.97 -6.46 -13.22
C ASN A 312 -1.89 -5.30 -13.64
N GLY A 313 -2.18 -5.17 -14.94
CA GLY A 313 -3.15 -4.20 -15.46
C GLY A 313 -4.61 -4.49 -15.11
N LEU A 314 -4.94 -5.67 -14.57
CA LEU A 314 -6.31 -6.04 -14.17
C LEU A 314 -6.64 -5.70 -12.72
N SER A 315 -5.75 -5.03 -11.97
CA SER A 315 -5.94 -4.69 -10.56
C SER A 315 -6.25 -5.94 -9.72
N GLN A 316 -5.26 -6.83 -9.55
CA GLN A 316 -5.41 -7.94 -8.62
C GLN A 316 -5.55 -7.39 -7.18
N PRO A 317 -6.41 -7.98 -6.34
CA PRO A 317 -6.55 -7.53 -4.97
C PRO A 317 -5.26 -7.81 -4.21
N GLU A 318 -4.63 -6.75 -3.72
CA GLU A 318 -3.49 -6.82 -2.80
C GLU A 318 -3.94 -6.52 -1.37
N ALA A 319 -3.17 -7.00 -0.40
CA ALA A 319 -3.44 -6.69 0.99
C ALA A 319 -3.19 -5.19 1.21
N VAL A 320 -4.15 -4.49 1.80
CA VAL A 320 -3.98 -3.08 2.19
C VAL A 320 -2.80 -3.00 3.15
N PRO A 321 -1.82 -2.09 2.92
CA PRO A 321 -0.69 -1.93 3.83
C PRO A 321 -1.13 -1.73 5.28
N LEU A 322 -0.50 -2.46 6.20
CA LEU A 322 -0.86 -2.48 7.63
C LEU A 322 -0.97 -1.08 8.25
N VAL A 323 -0.07 -0.16 7.87
CA VAL A 323 -0.02 1.22 8.37
C VAL A 323 -1.23 2.08 7.95
N LEU A 324 -1.96 1.65 6.92
CA LEU A 324 -3.18 2.32 6.45
C LEU A 324 -4.44 1.82 7.17
N LEU A 325 -4.30 0.83 8.06
CA LEU A 325 -5.40 0.27 8.84
C LEU A 325 -5.31 0.75 10.28
N SER A 326 -6.38 1.38 10.78
CA SER A 326 -6.53 1.60 12.22
C SER A 326 -6.92 0.30 12.91
N GLU A 327 -7.81 -0.48 12.29
CA GLU A 327 -8.32 -1.73 12.85
C GLU A 327 -8.55 -2.77 11.74
N LEU A 328 -8.38 -4.03 12.09
CA LEU A 328 -8.76 -5.18 11.29
C LEU A 328 -9.60 -6.09 12.18
N ARG A 329 -10.79 -6.48 11.72
CA ARG A 329 -11.71 -7.33 12.50
C ARG A 329 -11.93 -8.64 11.79
N ALA A 330 -11.80 -9.75 12.50
CA ALA A 330 -12.27 -11.04 12.01
C ALA A 330 -13.80 -11.09 12.07
N THR A 331 -14.43 -11.63 11.04
CA THR A 331 -15.86 -11.94 11.02
C THR A 331 -16.04 -13.46 10.90
N SER A 332 -17.28 -13.95 10.98
CA SER A 332 -17.58 -15.38 10.77
C SER A 332 -17.24 -15.86 9.35
N THR A 333 -17.06 -14.95 8.39
CA THR A 333 -16.87 -15.27 6.97
C THR A 333 -15.63 -14.63 6.35
N GLY A 334 -14.83 -13.90 7.12
CA GLY A 334 -13.59 -13.26 6.65
C GLY A 334 -13.16 -12.08 7.52
N TYR A 335 -12.99 -10.90 6.92
CA TYR A 335 -12.37 -9.73 7.55
C TYR A 335 -13.12 -8.43 7.21
N GLN A 336 -13.16 -7.50 8.16
CA GLN A 336 -13.59 -6.13 7.97
C GLN A 336 -12.41 -5.18 8.23
N LEU A 337 -12.13 -4.29 7.29
CA LEU A 337 -11.03 -3.34 7.35
C LEU A 337 -11.55 -1.96 7.77
N VAL A 338 -10.85 -1.33 8.71
CA VAL A 338 -11.09 0.06 9.12
C VAL A 338 -9.83 0.88 8.84
N TYR A 339 -9.97 1.87 7.97
CA TYR A 339 -8.84 2.68 7.52
C TYR A 339 -8.45 3.74 8.55
N SER A 340 -7.14 3.91 8.73
CA SER A 340 -6.56 5.02 9.48
C SER A 340 -6.75 6.34 8.73
N GLU A 341 -6.40 7.46 9.35
CA GLU A 341 -6.39 8.75 8.64
C GLU A 341 -5.41 8.73 7.46
N ALA A 342 -4.20 8.18 7.65
CA ALA A 342 -3.28 7.90 6.54
C ALA A 342 -3.95 7.07 5.45
N GLY A 343 -4.64 5.98 5.80
CA GLY A 343 -5.38 5.16 4.84
C GLY A 343 -6.44 5.92 4.05
N ARG A 344 -7.16 6.83 4.70
CA ARG A 344 -8.15 7.69 4.02
C ARG A 344 -7.50 8.72 3.10
N GLN A 345 -6.41 9.36 3.52
CA GLN A 345 -5.68 10.33 2.69
C GLN A 345 -5.04 9.66 1.48
N GLU A 346 -4.45 8.48 1.67
CA GLU A 346 -3.89 7.64 0.62
C GLU A 346 -4.95 7.18 -0.39
N TYR A 347 -6.17 6.89 0.09
CA TYR A 347 -7.29 6.59 -0.79
C TYR A 347 -7.71 7.81 -1.61
N LEU A 348 -7.79 8.99 -0.98
CA LEU A 348 -8.16 10.25 -1.62
C LEU A 348 -7.14 10.70 -2.68
N SER A 349 -5.85 10.59 -2.39
CA SER A 349 -4.77 10.95 -3.30
C SER A 349 -4.77 10.17 -4.60
N GLN A 350 -5.08 8.88 -4.55
CA GLN A 350 -5.26 8.06 -5.75
C GLN A 350 -6.38 8.63 -6.63
N LEU A 351 -7.50 9.06 -6.05
CA LEU A 351 -8.57 9.70 -6.82
C LEU A 351 -8.09 10.97 -7.54
N TRP A 352 -7.16 11.74 -6.95
CA TRP A 352 -6.57 12.92 -7.60
C TRP A 352 -5.52 12.61 -8.65
N VAL A 353 -4.66 11.60 -8.45
CA VAL A 353 -3.71 11.13 -9.48
C VAL A 353 -4.48 10.71 -10.72
N LEU A 354 -5.58 10.02 -10.50
CA LEU A 354 -6.46 9.59 -11.56
C LEU A 354 -7.13 10.79 -12.23
N GLU A 355 -7.71 11.76 -11.51
CA GLU A 355 -8.24 13.00 -12.11
C GLU A 355 -7.19 13.70 -13.00
N SER A 356 -5.94 13.74 -12.54
CA SER A 356 -4.82 14.39 -13.23
C SER A 356 -4.44 13.66 -14.53
N ALA A 357 -4.37 12.33 -14.51
CA ALA A 357 -4.07 11.50 -15.69
C ALA A 357 -5.10 11.68 -16.82
N LEU A 358 -6.27 12.22 -16.50
CA LEU A 358 -7.42 12.34 -17.38
C LEU A 358 -7.61 13.76 -17.93
N GLY A 359 -6.59 14.61 -17.78
CA GLY A 359 -6.56 15.96 -18.32
C GLY A 359 -6.88 17.08 -17.32
N GLY A 360 -7.08 16.74 -16.04
CA GLY A 360 -7.20 17.68 -14.92
C GLY A 360 -8.46 18.57 -14.93
N SER A 361 -9.08 18.81 -13.77
CA SER A 361 -10.27 19.68 -13.62
C SER A 361 -11.51 19.25 -14.40
N ALA A 362 -11.53 18.01 -14.90
CA ALA A 362 -12.47 17.57 -15.92
C ALA A 362 -13.93 17.48 -15.40
N LEU A 363 -14.08 17.25 -14.09
CA LEU A 363 -15.34 17.34 -13.33
C LEU A 363 -15.44 18.61 -12.46
N GLY A 364 -14.33 19.35 -12.30
CA GLY A 364 -14.26 20.52 -11.43
C GLY A 364 -14.54 20.23 -9.96
N LEU A 365 -14.34 18.98 -9.51
CA LEU A 365 -14.50 18.58 -8.12
C LEU A 365 -13.44 19.25 -7.25
N LYS A 366 -13.84 19.82 -6.12
CA LYS A 366 -12.97 20.52 -5.18
C LYS A 366 -13.31 20.16 -3.76
N GLY A 367 -12.28 20.04 -2.92
CA GLY A 367 -12.43 19.80 -1.49
C GLY A 367 -13.09 18.46 -1.17
N LEU A 368 -12.75 17.40 -1.94
CA LEU A 368 -13.26 16.06 -1.67
C LEU A 368 -12.85 15.60 -0.28
N THR A 369 -13.81 15.13 0.50
CA THR A 369 -13.63 14.60 1.84
C THR A 369 -14.31 13.24 1.93
N ILE A 370 -13.63 12.24 2.48
CA ILE A 370 -14.24 10.93 2.77
C ILE A 370 -15.18 11.06 3.97
N GLY A 371 -16.45 10.75 3.77
CA GLY A 371 -17.43 10.57 4.85
C GLY A 371 -17.45 9.14 5.39
N GLU A 372 -17.49 8.15 4.50
CA GLU A 372 -17.47 6.73 4.85
C GLU A 372 -16.51 5.99 3.91
N LEU A 373 -15.71 5.08 4.46
CA LEU A 373 -14.86 4.16 3.71
C LEU A 373 -14.91 2.78 4.38
N THR A 374 -15.42 1.79 3.66
CA THR A 374 -15.60 0.42 4.14
C THR A 374 -14.93 -0.56 3.19
N ALA A 375 -14.36 -1.63 3.75
CA ALA A 375 -13.94 -2.79 2.98
C ALA A 375 -14.20 -4.08 3.78
N GLU A 376 -14.78 -5.07 3.12
CA GLU A 376 -15.06 -6.40 3.62
C GLU A 376 -14.41 -7.42 2.68
N ILE A 377 -13.76 -8.41 3.29
CA ILE A 377 -13.07 -9.49 2.60
C ILE A 377 -13.71 -10.77 3.07
N ARG A 378 -14.18 -11.62 2.16
CA ARG A 378 -14.67 -12.96 2.50
C ARG A 378 -13.67 -14.01 2.09
N ALA A 379 -13.57 -15.02 2.93
CA ALA A 379 -12.69 -16.14 2.73
C ALA A 379 -13.50 -17.45 2.71
N GLU A 380 -13.19 -18.32 1.75
CA GLU A 380 -13.67 -19.71 1.75
C GLU A 380 -12.46 -20.64 1.72
N ARG A 381 -12.38 -21.56 2.69
CA ARG A 381 -11.25 -22.51 2.82
C ARG A 381 -9.88 -21.81 2.85
N GLY A 382 -9.80 -20.64 3.49
CA GLY A 382 -8.57 -19.86 3.61
C GLY A 382 -8.13 -19.10 2.36
N LYS A 383 -8.97 -19.05 1.31
CA LYS A 383 -8.73 -18.31 0.07
C LYS A 383 -9.76 -17.20 -0.10
N LEU A 384 -9.38 -16.11 -0.76
CA LEU A 384 -10.28 -15.03 -1.12
C LEU A 384 -11.49 -15.57 -1.90
N SER A 385 -12.70 -15.28 -1.43
CA SER A 385 -13.96 -15.61 -2.12
C SER A 385 -14.67 -14.37 -2.66
N SER A 386 -14.63 -13.25 -1.93
CA SER A 386 -15.09 -11.95 -2.42
C SER A 386 -14.43 -10.80 -1.68
N LEU A 387 -14.41 -9.65 -2.33
CA LEU A 387 -14.01 -8.36 -1.78
C LEU A 387 -15.16 -7.39 -2.06
N SER A 388 -15.57 -6.64 -1.05
CA SER A 388 -16.52 -5.54 -1.19
C SER A 388 -15.90 -4.30 -0.59
N SER A 389 -16.00 -3.16 -1.27
CA SER A 389 -15.58 -1.88 -0.72
C SER A 389 -16.55 -0.78 -1.13
N GLY A 390 -16.72 0.21 -0.27
CA GLY A 390 -17.58 1.35 -0.52
C GLY A 390 -16.95 2.63 0.02
N VAL A 391 -17.13 3.72 -0.72
CA VAL A 391 -16.73 5.05 -0.28
C VAL A 391 -17.84 6.06 -0.54
N THR A 392 -18.07 6.94 0.40
CA THR A 392 -18.87 8.16 0.22
C THR A 392 -17.95 9.36 0.38
N LEU A 393 -17.94 10.23 -0.64
CA LEU A 393 -17.19 11.48 -0.67
C LEU A 393 -18.17 12.64 -0.74
N THR A 394 -17.83 13.74 -0.07
CA THR A 394 -18.50 15.03 -0.26
C THR A 394 -17.52 16.05 -0.79
N GLY A 395 -17.99 17.00 -1.57
CA GLY A 395 -17.17 18.08 -2.09
C GLY A 395 -18.00 19.14 -2.80
N THR A 396 -17.36 19.96 -3.62
CA THR A 396 -18.02 20.99 -4.41
C THR A 396 -17.66 20.84 -5.89
N MET A 397 -18.58 21.19 -6.78
CA MET A 397 -18.30 21.36 -8.20
C MET A 397 -18.96 22.63 -8.73
N ASN A 398 -18.51 23.13 -9.88
CA ASN A 398 -19.25 24.20 -10.56
C ASN A 398 -20.44 23.60 -11.32
N ASN A 399 -21.63 24.15 -11.12
CA ASN A 399 -22.82 23.80 -11.87
C ASN A 399 -22.57 24.01 -13.38
N LEU A 400 -22.85 22.99 -14.19
CA LEU A 400 -22.56 23.03 -15.63
C LEU A 400 -23.40 24.07 -16.40
N SER A 401 -24.54 24.50 -15.85
CA SER A 401 -25.47 25.45 -16.47
C SER A 401 -25.28 26.88 -15.94
N THR A 402 -25.02 27.03 -14.63
CA THR A 402 -24.97 28.35 -13.98
C THR A 402 -23.55 28.80 -13.61
N GLY A 403 -22.57 27.90 -13.62
CA GLY A 403 -21.19 28.16 -13.18
C GLY A 403 -21.02 28.36 -11.67
N ALA A 404 -22.11 28.40 -10.89
CA ALA A 404 -22.07 28.55 -9.45
C ALA A 404 -21.62 27.26 -8.74
N PRO A 405 -20.91 27.34 -7.61
CA PRO A 405 -20.53 26.15 -6.84
C PRO A 405 -21.78 25.46 -6.28
N VAL A 406 -21.81 24.13 -6.35
CA VAL A 406 -22.83 23.24 -5.79
C VAL A 406 -22.14 22.14 -5.02
N GLU A 407 -22.72 21.78 -3.87
CA GLU A 407 -22.27 20.64 -3.09
C GLU A 407 -22.65 19.34 -3.78
N VAL A 408 -21.70 18.42 -3.83
CA VAL A 408 -21.88 17.10 -4.42
C VAL A 408 -21.55 16.00 -3.44
N THR A 409 -22.27 14.89 -3.59
CA THR A 409 -21.98 13.62 -2.94
C THR A 409 -21.65 12.61 -4.01
N VAL A 410 -20.45 12.04 -3.92
CA VAL A 410 -20.01 10.91 -4.76
C VAL A 410 -20.10 9.64 -3.92
N ARG A 411 -20.72 8.60 -4.43
CA ARG A 411 -20.68 7.26 -3.83
C ARG A 411 -20.07 6.30 -4.82
N ALA A 412 -19.04 5.57 -4.42
CA ALA A 412 -18.49 4.49 -5.22
C ALA A 412 -18.56 3.18 -4.44
N GLN A 413 -18.87 2.10 -5.13
CA GLN A 413 -18.89 0.75 -4.58
C GLN A 413 -18.18 -0.19 -5.54
N GLN A 414 -17.48 -1.16 -4.98
CA GLN A 414 -16.85 -2.25 -5.72
C GLN A 414 -17.22 -3.56 -5.04
N ASN A 415 -17.58 -4.56 -5.85
CA ASN A 415 -17.82 -5.91 -5.41
C ASN A 415 -17.13 -6.87 -6.37
N SER A 416 -16.09 -7.52 -5.89
CA SER A 416 -15.36 -8.56 -6.59
C SER A 416 -15.68 -9.92 -6.00
N LYS A 417 -15.86 -10.95 -6.83
CA LYS A 417 -16.17 -12.31 -6.42
C LYS A 417 -15.38 -13.32 -7.25
N VAL A 418 -14.82 -14.31 -6.57
CA VAL A 418 -14.30 -15.52 -7.20
C VAL A 418 -15.46 -16.47 -7.46
N THR A 419 -15.72 -16.77 -8.72
CA THR A 419 -16.86 -17.61 -9.15
C THR A 419 -16.47 -19.06 -9.37
N GLU A 420 -15.24 -19.32 -9.82
CA GLU A 420 -14.67 -20.65 -10.05
C GLU A 420 -13.15 -20.63 -9.76
N THR A 421 -12.58 -21.78 -9.39
CA THR A 421 -11.14 -21.97 -9.20
C THR A 421 -10.70 -23.35 -9.70
N GLY A 422 -9.40 -23.52 -9.97
CA GLY A 422 -8.82 -24.81 -10.34
C GLY A 422 -9.30 -25.32 -11.69
N ASP A 423 -9.39 -26.65 -11.82
CA ASP A 423 -9.74 -27.36 -13.06
C ASP A 423 -11.11 -27.00 -13.65
N LYS A 424 -11.97 -26.34 -12.87
CA LYS A 424 -13.27 -25.85 -13.36
C LYS A 424 -13.11 -24.63 -14.28
N VAL A 425 -12.02 -23.88 -14.14
CA VAL A 425 -11.80 -22.65 -14.90
C VAL A 425 -11.35 -23.00 -16.31
N THR A 426 -12.24 -22.77 -17.28
CA THR A 426 -11.94 -22.94 -18.71
C THR A 426 -11.79 -21.57 -19.37
N VAL A 427 -10.64 -21.34 -20.02
CA VAL A 427 -10.40 -20.14 -20.85
C VAL A 427 -10.60 -20.51 -22.32
N THR A 428 -11.62 -19.92 -22.96
CA THR A 428 -12.00 -20.25 -24.34
C THR A 428 -11.48 -19.19 -25.30
N ALA A 429 -10.85 -19.63 -26.40
CA ALA A 429 -10.37 -18.73 -27.44
C ALA A 429 -11.53 -18.20 -28.31
N PRO A 430 -11.52 -16.92 -28.71
CA PRO A 430 -12.36 -16.43 -29.80
C PRO A 430 -12.15 -17.25 -31.08
N ARG A 431 -13.22 -17.51 -31.83
CA ARG A 431 -13.16 -18.34 -33.06
C ARG A 431 -12.45 -17.65 -34.22
N ASP A 432 -12.25 -16.34 -34.13
CA ASP A 432 -11.87 -15.45 -35.20
C ASP A 432 -10.63 -14.61 -34.85
N LEU A 433 -9.71 -15.15 -34.04
CA LEU A 433 -8.45 -14.48 -33.67
C LEU A 433 -7.65 -13.95 -34.87
N ALA A 434 -7.72 -14.61 -36.02
CA ALA A 434 -7.06 -14.17 -37.26
C ALA A 434 -7.63 -12.85 -37.83
N SER A 435 -8.80 -12.40 -37.37
CA SER A 435 -9.41 -11.13 -37.80
C SER A 435 -8.92 -9.91 -37.01
N TYR A 436 -8.06 -10.10 -36.01
CA TYR A 436 -7.53 -9.02 -35.19
C TYR A 436 -6.29 -8.42 -35.88
N PRO A 437 -6.34 -7.16 -36.36
CA PRO A 437 -5.19 -6.51 -36.96
C PRO A 437 -4.12 -6.21 -35.91
N ALA A 438 -2.85 -6.37 -36.28
CA ALA A 438 -1.74 -5.94 -35.43
C ALA A 438 -1.73 -4.42 -35.30
N SER A 439 -1.60 -3.94 -34.06
CA SER A 439 -1.44 -2.51 -33.74
C SER A 439 -0.06 -1.97 -34.07
#